data_AF-A0A564ZDB8-F1
#
_entry.id   AF-A0A564ZDB8-F1
#
_cell.length_a   1.000
_cell.length_b   1.000
_cell.length_c   1.000
_cell.angle_alpha   90.00
_cell.angle_beta   90.00
_cell.angle_gamma   90.00
#
_symmetry.space_group_name_H-M   'P 1'
#
loop_
_entity.id
_entity.type
_entity.pdbx_description
1 polymer ?
#
loop_
_entity_poly.entity_id
_entity_poly.type
_entity_poly.pdbx_seq_one_letter_code
_entity_poly.pdbx_strand_id
1 'polypeptide(L)'
;MSVRDEFDVINAFVKQLEEMSLLRKIKGTGSMIIFRILPKGQFKIEVDNSYPRSLPKWQVVFEGEVVNSPDTPFPVEATTIFQAFICGIFVLKKRRKSEVPCIISLLDPEFYGQLESICSKPNTV
;
A
#
# COMPACT_ATOMS: atom_id res chain seq x y z
N MET A 1 -8.26 -15.37 5.22
CA MET A 1 -6.92 -15.58 4.63
C MET A 1 -5.90 -15.40 5.74
N SER A 2 -4.81 -16.17 5.79
CA SER A 2 -3.80 -15.98 6.84
C SER A 2 -2.83 -14.85 6.47
N VAL A 3 -2.15 -14.26 7.46
CA VAL A 3 -1.08 -13.26 7.22
C VAL A 3 -0.05 -13.77 6.22
N ARG A 4 0.31 -15.06 6.32
CA ARG A 4 1.27 -15.70 5.44
C ARG A 4 0.79 -15.74 4.00
N ASP A 5 -0.46 -16.16 3.78
CA ASP A 5 -1.03 -16.23 2.44
C ASP A 5 -1.09 -14.85 1.78
N GLU A 6 -1.50 -13.82 2.53
CA GLU A 6 -1.54 -12.44 2.02
C GLU A 6 -0.14 -11.91 1.70
N PHE A 7 0.84 -12.15 2.57
CA PHE A 7 2.24 -11.79 2.31
C PHE A 7 2.82 -12.53 1.11
N ASP A 8 2.51 -13.80 0.91
CA ASP A 8 3.02 -14.59 -0.21
C ASP A 8 2.49 -14.07 -1.56
N VAL A 9 1.20 -13.72 -1.62
CA VAL A 9 0.61 -13.07 -2.80
C VAL A 9 1.22 -11.69 -3.05
N ILE A 10 1.37 -10.86 -2.01
CA ILE A 10 2.03 -9.55 -2.13
C ILE A 10 3.47 -9.72 -2.61
N ASN A 11 4.22 -10.70 -2.09
CA ASN A 11 5.60 -10.95 -2.51
C ASN A 11 5.69 -11.36 -3.99
N ALA A 12 4.76 -12.19 -4.47
CA ALA A 12 4.72 -12.57 -5.88
C ALA A 12 4.45 -11.36 -6.78
N PHE A 13 3.55 -10.48 -6.33
CA PHE A 13 3.20 -9.24 -7.02
C PHE A 13 4.36 -8.22 -7.03
N VAL A 14 5.04 -8.08 -5.90
CA VAL A 14 6.18 -7.16 -5.74
C VAL A 14 7.33 -7.53 -6.67
N LYS A 15 7.57 -8.82 -6.94
CA LYS A 15 8.58 -9.24 -7.93
C LYS A 15 8.31 -8.66 -9.31
N GLN A 16 7.04 -8.60 -9.73
CA GLN A 16 6.67 -7.99 -11.01
C GLN A 16 6.89 -6.47 -11.00
N LEU A 17 6.62 -5.81 -9.87
CA LEU A 17 6.89 -4.37 -9.70
C LEU A 17 8.39 -4.04 -9.58
N GLU A 18 9.20 -4.98 -9.08
CA GLU A 18 10.66 -4.90 -9.03
C GLU A 18 11.26 -4.90 -10.43
N GLU A 19 10.75 -5.75 -11.33
CA GLU A 19 11.13 -5.74 -12.76
C GLU A 19 10.82 -4.40 -13.43
N MET A 20 9.74 -3.73 -13.01
CA MET A 20 9.37 -2.38 -13.47
C MET A 20 10.14 -1.26 -12.74
N SER A 21 11.06 -1.59 -11.82
CA SER A 21 11.83 -0.63 -11.02
C SER A 21 10.96 0.36 -10.21
N LEU A 22 9.73 0.00 -9.88
CA LEU A 22 8.80 0.86 -9.14
C LEU A 22 8.94 0.71 -7.63
N LEU A 23 9.18 -0.52 -7.20
CA LEU A 23 9.17 -0.90 -5.80
C LEU A 23 10.14 -2.05 -5.58
N ARG A 24 10.71 -2.13 -4.38
CA ARG A 24 11.60 -3.21 -3.95
C ARG A 24 11.30 -3.61 -2.52
N LYS A 25 11.23 -4.90 -2.22
CA LYS A 25 11.12 -5.35 -0.83
C LYS A 25 12.43 -5.11 -0.07
N ILE A 26 12.35 -4.46 1.09
CA ILE A 26 13.51 -4.23 1.98
C ILE A 26 13.59 -5.31 3.05
N LYS A 27 12.46 -5.57 3.72
CA LYS A 27 12.39 -6.46 4.88
C LYS A 27 11.00 -7.08 4.97
N GLY A 28 10.92 -8.34 5.40
CA GLY A 28 9.68 -8.99 5.78
C GLY A 28 9.91 -9.86 7.01
N THR A 29 8.99 -9.79 7.98
CA THR A 29 8.87 -10.71 9.11
C THR A 29 7.46 -11.30 9.11
N GLY A 30 7.14 -12.18 10.06
CA GLY A 30 5.78 -12.74 10.17
C GLY A 30 4.69 -11.70 10.48
N SER A 31 5.05 -10.48 10.88
CA SER A 31 4.10 -9.44 11.31
C SER A 31 4.31 -8.10 10.61
N MET A 32 5.30 -7.98 9.72
CA MET A 32 5.65 -6.71 9.10
C MET A 32 6.25 -6.92 7.72
N ILE A 33 5.92 -6.04 6.79
CA ILE A 33 6.62 -5.93 5.50
C ILE A 33 6.95 -4.48 5.19
N ILE A 34 8.18 -4.25 4.69
CA ILE A 34 8.69 -2.94 4.32
C ILE A 34 9.16 -2.98 2.86
N PHE A 35 8.71 -1.98 2.10
CA PHE A 35 9.05 -1.76 0.72
C PHE A 35 9.75 -0.41 0.54
N ARG A 36 10.78 -0.39 -0.30
CA ARG A 36 11.38 0.81 -0.86
C ARG A 36 10.63 1.14 -2.14
N ILE A 37 10.25 2.39 -2.31
CA ILE A 37 9.67 2.88 -3.56
C ILE A 37 10.71 3.78 -4.22
N LEU A 38 11.12 3.44 -5.43
CA LEU A 38 12.23 4.12 -6.11
C LEU A 38 11.74 5.34 -6.88
N PRO A 39 12.32 6.54 -6.77
CA PRO A 39 13.62 6.78 -6.14
C PRO A 39 13.59 7.12 -4.63
N LYS A 40 12.51 7.75 -4.13
CA LYS A 40 12.49 8.39 -2.80
C LYS A 40 11.22 8.10 -1.99
N GLY A 41 10.88 6.85 -1.76
CA GLY A 41 9.76 6.49 -0.87
C GLY A 41 10.00 5.21 -0.09
N GLN A 42 9.22 5.05 0.98
CA GLN A 42 9.16 3.85 1.78
C GLN A 42 7.70 3.60 2.19
N PHE A 43 7.31 2.34 2.15
CA PHE A 43 6.00 1.90 2.57
C PHE A 43 6.14 0.72 3.52
N LYS A 44 5.36 0.74 4.60
CA LYS A 44 5.41 -0.24 5.69
C LYS A 44 4.00 -0.72 5.99
N ILE A 45 3.84 -2.02 6.17
CA ILE A 45 2.61 -2.63 6.69
C ILE A 45 2.99 -3.45 7.93
N GLU A 46 2.19 -3.33 8.98
CA GLU A 46 2.32 -4.06 10.24
C GLU A 46 0.97 -4.67 10.62
N VAL A 47 1.01 -5.90 11.12
CA VAL A 47 -0.12 -6.59 11.72
C VAL A 47 0.28 -7.11 13.09
N ASP A 48 -0.68 -7.22 14.00
CA ASP A 48 -0.47 -7.87 15.28
C ASP A 48 -1.07 -9.28 15.30
N ASN A 49 -0.85 -10.01 16.40
CA ASN A 49 -1.31 -11.39 16.55
C ASN A 49 -2.84 -11.54 16.59
N SER A 50 -3.59 -10.43 16.68
CA SER A 50 -5.04 -10.43 16.69
C SER A 50 -5.63 -10.37 15.28
N TYR A 51 -4.82 -10.13 14.24
CA TYR A 51 -5.27 -10.14 12.85
C TYR A 51 -5.94 -11.49 12.51
N PRO A 52 -7.09 -11.51 11.82
CA PRO A 52 -7.77 -10.38 11.15
C PRO A 52 -8.77 -9.61 12.01
N ARG A 53 -8.84 -9.83 13.34
CA ARG A 53 -9.73 -9.05 14.23
C ARG A 53 -9.25 -7.62 14.45
N SER A 54 -7.94 -7.40 14.41
CA SER A 54 -7.32 -6.08 14.37
C SER A 54 -7.02 -5.70 12.92
N LEU A 55 -7.07 -4.39 12.63
CA LEU A 55 -6.78 -3.86 11.31
C LEU A 55 -5.26 -3.72 11.09
N PRO A 56 -4.78 -3.91 9.85
CA PRO A 56 -3.39 -3.65 9.52
C PRO A 56 -3.04 -2.18 9.70
N LYS A 57 -1.90 -1.92 10.33
CA LYS A 57 -1.31 -0.58 10.38
C LYS A 57 -0.43 -0.40 9.16
N TRP A 58 -0.46 0.78 8.57
CA TRP A 58 0.36 1.05 7.41
C TRP A 58 0.85 2.50 7.40
N GLN A 59 2.03 2.71 6.82
CA GLN A 59 2.70 4.00 6.80
C GLN A 59 3.37 4.21 5.45
N VAL A 60 3.20 5.40 4.87
CA VAL A 60 3.89 5.81 3.64
C VAL A 60 4.74 7.03 3.96
N VAL A 61 6.03 6.95 3.63
CA VAL A 61 6.97 8.06 3.65
C VAL A 61 7.41 8.33 2.22
N PHE A 62 7.31 9.57 1.77
CA PHE A 62 7.72 9.98 0.44
C PHE A 62 8.53 11.26 0.52
N GLU A 63 9.73 11.27 -0.06
CA GLU A 63 10.66 12.41 -0.04
C GLU A 63 10.99 12.95 1.36
N GLY A 64 10.89 12.10 2.39
CA GLY A 64 11.12 12.47 3.79
C GLY A 64 9.86 12.93 4.53
N GLU A 65 8.74 13.10 3.83
CA GLU A 65 7.44 13.45 4.41
C GLU A 65 6.61 12.21 4.74
N VAL A 66 5.97 12.21 5.91
CA VAL A 66 4.97 11.19 6.27
C VAL A 66 3.67 11.52 5.56
N VAL A 67 3.32 10.73 4.54
CA VAL A 67 2.12 10.92 3.72
C VAL A 67 0.90 10.24 4.36
N ASN A 68 1.13 9.14 5.06
CA ASN A 68 0.12 8.47 5.86
C ASN A 68 0.77 7.93 7.13
N SER A 69 0.15 8.20 8.27
CA SER A 69 0.43 7.58 9.57
C SER A 69 -0.85 7.52 10.40
N PRO A 70 -0.84 6.86 11.57
CA PRO A 70 -1.95 6.96 12.52
C PRO A 70 -2.33 8.41 12.89
N ASP A 71 -1.37 9.34 12.85
CA ASP A 71 -1.57 10.76 13.18
C ASP A 71 -2.03 11.59 11.97
N THR A 72 -1.77 11.12 10.75
CA THR A 72 -2.23 11.71 9.48
C THR A 72 -2.91 10.65 8.61
N PRO A 73 -4.12 10.20 9.01
CA PRO A 73 -4.76 9.07 8.35
C PRO A 73 -5.24 9.44 6.95
N PHE A 74 -4.94 8.56 6.00
CA PHE A 74 -5.53 8.57 4.68
C PHE A 74 -7.04 8.25 4.81
N PRO A 75 -7.92 8.86 4.01
CA PRO A 75 -9.37 8.78 4.18
C PRO A 75 -9.98 7.40 3.88
N VAL A 76 -9.17 6.36 3.72
CA VAL A 76 -9.61 4.99 3.47
C VAL A 76 -9.01 4.07 4.52
N GLU A 77 -9.89 3.36 5.20
CA GLU A 77 -9.55 2.33 6.17
C GLU A 77 -9.26 1.02 5.44
N ALA A 78 -8.03 0.53 5.58
CA ALA A 78 -7.63 -0.77 5.05
C ALA A 78 -7.98 -1.86 6.06
N THR A 79 -8.78 -2.84 5.64
CA THR A 79 -9.20 -3.95 6.50
C THR A 79 -8.37 -5.22 6.32
N THR A 80 -7.65 -5.30 5.19
CA THR A 80 -6.77 -6.42 4.85
C THR A 80 -5.36 -5.93 4.51
N ILE A 81 -4.38 -6.83 4.57
CA ILE A 81 -2.99 -6.51 4.22
C ILE A 81 -2.94 -6.11 2.73
N PHE A 82 -3.74 -6.74 1.88
CA PHE A 82 -3.88 -6.33 0.47
C PHE A 82 -4.39 -4.91 0.31
N GLN A 83 -5.45 -4.53 1.02
CA GLN A 83 -5.98 -3.18 0.95
C GLN A 83 -4.96 -2.16 1.44
N ALA A 84 -4.22 -2.47 2.51
CA ALA A 84 -3.12 -1.64 2.99
C ALA A 84 -2.03 -1.49 1.92
N PHE A 85 -1.67 -2.60 1.25
CA PHE A 85 -0.73 -2.59 0.14
C PHE A 85 -1.20 -1.72 -1.03
N ILE A 86 -2.45 -1.87 -1.45
CA ILE A 86 -3.06 -1.08 -2.53
C ILE A 86 -3.10 0.41 -2.16
N CYS A 87 -3.50 0.76 -0.93
CA CYS A 87 -3.43 2.13 -0.42
C CYS A 87 -2.02 2.70 -0.52
N GLY A 88 -1.02 1.93 -0.07
CA GLY A 88 0.39 2.30 -0.16
C GLY A 88 0.80 2.67 -1.58
N ILE A 89 0.46 1.85 -2.57
CA ILE A 89 0.82 2.14 -3.97
C ILE A 89 -0.03 3.25 -4.59
N PHE A 90 -1.30 3.33 -4.23
CA PHE A 90 -2.21 4.37 -4.72
C PHE A 90 -1.77 5.77 -4.26
N VAL A 91 -1.36 5.92 -3.00
CA VAL A 91 -0.80 7.18 -2.48
C VAL A 91 0.42 7.62 -3.30
N LEU A 92 1.26 6.67 -3.72
CA LEU A 92 2.44 6.95 -4.54
C LEU A 92 2.06 7.33 -5.97
N LYS A 93 1.04 6.69 -6.56
CA LYS A 93 0.44 7.10 -7.86
C LYS A 93 0.16 8.59 -7.85
N LYS A 94 -0.63 9.01 -6.86
CA LYS A 94 -1.14 10.38 -6.74
C LYS A 94 0.00 11.38 -6.55
N ARG A 95 0.97 11.07 -5.69
CA ARG A 95 2.11 11.96 -5.42
C ARG A 95 3.05 12.11 -6.62
N ARG A 96 3.27 11.04 -7.39
CA ARG A 96 4.19 11.08 -8.55
C ARG A 96 3.58 11.59 -9.83
N LYS A 97 2.24 11.75 -9.89
CA LYS A 97 1.50 11.95 -11.14
C LYS A 97 1.88 10.91 -12.22
N SER A 98 2.35 9.74 -11.79
CA SER A 98 2.74 8.65 -12.68
C SER A 98 1.59 7.69 -12.83
N GLU A 99 1.48 7.07 -13.99
CA GLU A 99 0.60 5.92 -14.18
C GLU A 99 1.12 4.78 -13.30
N VAL A 100 0.40 4.46 -12.23
CA VAL A 100 0.60 3.18 -11.55
C VAL A 100 0.18 2.09 -12.51
N PRO A 101 0.97 1.02 -12.66
CA PRO A 101 0.59 -0.09 -13.51
C PRO A 101 -0.83 -0.55 -13.14
N CYS A 102 -1.70 -0.68 -14.14
CA CYS A 102 -3.08 -1.18 -13.96
C CYS A 102 -3.13 -2.53 -13.24
N ILE A 103 -1.99 -3.22 -13.13
CA ILE A 103 -1.85 -4.50 -12.44
C ILE A 103 -2.30 -4.45 -10.97
N ILE A 104 -2.27 -3.29 -10.30
CA ILE A 104 -2.68 -3.17 -8.89
C ILE A 104 -4.20 -3.27 -8.72
N SER A 105 -4.96 -2.85 -9.73
CA SER A 105 -6.41 -3.06 -9.71
C SER A 105 -6.77 -4.54 -9.82
N LEU A 106 -5.84 -5.44 -10.17
CA LEU A 106 -6.08 -6.88 -10.20
C LEU A 106 -6.04 -7.52 -8.80
N LEU A 107 -5.43 -6.87 -7.81
CA LEU A 107 -5.36 -7.41 -6.43
C LEU A 107 -6.69 -7.28 -5.70
N ASP A 108 -7.36 -6.13 -5.84
CA ASP A 108 -8.71 -5.87 -5.32
C ASP A 108 -9.38 -4.79 -6.17
N PRO A 109 -10.07 -5.17 -7.27
CA PRO A 109 -10.65 -4.22 -8.21
C PRO A 109 -11.71 -3.33 -7.58
N GLU A 110 -12.51 -3.89 -6.67
CA GLU A 110 -13.58 -3.17 -5.99
C GLU A 110 -13.01 -2.09 -5.08
N PHE A 111 -12.04 -2.45 -4.24
CA PHE A 111 -11.38 -1.50 -3.36
C PHE A 111 -10.59 -0.44 -4.14
N TYR A 112 -9.93 -0.83 -5.24
CA TYR A 112 -9.24 0.13 -6.11
C TYR A 112 -10.22 1.15 -6.72
N GLY A 113 -11.40 0.71 -7.15
CA GLY A 113 -12.45 1.61 -7.63
C GLY A 113 -12.94 2.59 -6.57
N GLN A 114 -13.06 2.15 -5.32
CA GLN A 114 -13.40 3.02 -4.19
C GLN A 114 -12.31 4.08 -3.95
N LEU A 115 -11.03 3.70 -3.97
CA LEU A 115 -9.90 4.62 -3.86
C LEU A 115 -9.89 5.68 -4.97
N GLU A 116 -10.06 5.26 -6.22
CA GLU A 116 -10.17 6.19 -7.36
C GLU A 116 -11.34 7.16 -7.15
N SER A 117 -12.52 6.68 -6.74
CA SER A 117 -13.71 7.51 -6.52
C SER A 117 -13.52 8.55 -5.42
N ILE A 118 -12.96 8.14 -4.27
CA ILE A 118 -12.73 9.01 -3.12
C ILE A 118 -11.69 10.09 -3.46
N CYS A 119 -10.61 9.70 -4.16
CA CYS A 119 -9.49 10.59 -4.44
C CYS A 119 -9.55 11.29 -5.81
N SER A 120 -10.63 11.12 -6.59
CA SER A 120 -10.87 11.87 -7.83
C SER A 120 -11.78 13.08 -7.64
N LYS A 121 -12.34 13.26 -6.45
CA LYS A 121 -13.02 14.51 -6.11
C LYS A 121 -11.97 15.63 -6.02
N PRO A 122 -12.07 16.70 -6.82
CA PRO A 122 -11.17 17.83 -6.65
C PRO A 122 -11.36 18.41 -5.25
N ASN A 123 -10.26 18.73 -4.57
CA ASN A 123 -10.28 19.54 -3.36
C ASN A 123 -10.89 20.90 -3.73
N THR A 124 -12.19 21.05 -3.59
CA THR A 124 -12.82 22.37 -3.39
C THR A 124 -12.51 22.80 -1.97
N VAL A 125 -11.38 23.48 -1.81
CA VAL A 125 -11.14 24.46 -0.75
C VAL A 125 -10.56 25.69 -1.43
#